data_AF-A0A2Z3I2S5-F1
#
_entry.id   AF-A0A2Z3I2S5-F1
#
_cell.length_a   1.000
_cell.length_b   1.000
_cell.length_c   1.000
_cell.angle_alpha   90.00
_cell.angle_beta   90.00
_cell.angle_gamma   90.00
#
_symmetry.space_group_name_H-M   'P 1'
#
loop_
_entity.id
_entity.type
_entity.pdbx_description
1 polymer ?
#
loop_
_entity_poly.entity_id
_entity_poly.type
_entity_poly.pdbx_seq_one_letter_code
_entity_poly.pdbx_strand_id
1 'polypeptide(L)'
;MRPTLLVLAPCAALLLAAGCASTPGGDGPSAARGQLTAEARCGTCHAITGEAEPGKAPSFANLAARYRAHSLRARLTEIDETGHFNMPPLKMGDADVEDIAAWLESLPLP
;
A
#
# COMPACT_ATOMS: atom_id res chain seq x y z
N MET A 1 -37.43 59.12 -30.10
CA MET A 1 -36.04 59.44 -30.51
C MET A 1 -35.12 58.54 -29.70
N ARG A 2 -34.31 57.70 -30.36
CA ARG A 2 -33.37 56.75 -29.74
C ARG A 2 -32.10 57.51 -29.32
N PRO A 3 -31.34 56.98 -28.35
CA PRO A 3 -30.12 56.33 -28.81
C PRO A 3 -29.94 54.94 -28.20
N THR A 4 -29.70 54.00 -29.10
CA THR A 4 -29.18 52.67 -28.83
C THR A 4 -27.68 52.82 -28.57
N LEU A 5 -27.18 52.42 -27.39
CA LEU A 5 -25.75 52.21 -27.17
C LEU A 5 -25.54 50.73 -26.88
N LEU A 6 -24.86 50.09 -27.82
CA LEU A 6 -24.44 48.71 -27.82
C LEU A 6 -22.96 48.72 -27.46
N VAL A 7 -22.57 48.16 -26.31
CA VAL A 7 -21.17 47.92 -25.98
C VAL A 7 -21.04 46.53 -25.34
N LEU A 8 -20.49 45.64 -26.15
CA LEU A 8 -19.54 44.56 -25.88
C LEU A 8 -19.53 43.88 -24.49
N ALA A 9 -19.73 42.56 -24.52
CA ALA A 9 -19.44 41.62 -23.44
C ALA A 9 -17.93 41.55 -23.10
N PRO A 10 -17.61 41.14 -21.87
CA PRO A 10 -16.78 39.94 -21.71
C PRO A 10 -17.39 38.99 -20.65
N CYS A 11 -17.55 37.71 -20.94
CA CYS A 11 -16.54 36.67 -20.77
C CYS A 11 -16.29 36.32 -19.29
N ALA A 12 -16.76 35.11 -18.93
CA ALA A 12 -16.21 34.22 -17.91
C ALA A 12 -16.13 34.71 -16.45
N ALA A 13 -17.15 34.34 -15.66
CA ALA A 13 -16.95 34.03 -14.24
C ALA A 13 -16.85 32.50 -14.11
N LEU A 14 -15.70 31.95 -14.51
CA LEU A 14 -15.38 30.55 -14.24
C LEU A 14 -15.01 30.40 -12.76
N LEU A 15 -15.71 29.46 -12.12
CA LEU A 15 -15.51 28.90 -10.80
C LEU A 15 -14.02 28.72 -10.44
N LEU A 16 -13.55 29.43 -9.39
CA LEU A 16 -12.34 29.06 -8.66
C LEU A 16 -12.74 28.50 -7.30
N ALA A 17 -13.25 27.27 -7.30
CA ALA A 17 -13.17 26.41 -6.13
C ALA A 17 -11.77 25.78 -6.13
N ALA A 18 -10.77 26.52 -5.64
CA ALA A 18 -9.45 25.98 -5.34
C ALA A 18 -9.56 25.11 -4.08
N GLY A 19 -10.10 23.91 -4.26
CA GLY A 19 -9.96 22.84 -3.28
C GLY A 19 -8.51 22.40 -3.27
N CYS A 20 -7.79 22.67 -2.18
CA CYS A 20 -6.56 21.98 -1.87
C CYS A 20 -6.89 20.49 -1.73
N ALA A 21 -6.83 19.76 -2.83
CA ALA A 21 -6.80 18.31 -2.81
C ALA A 21 -5.44 17.92 -2.23
N SER A 22 -5.37 17.75 -0.91
CA SER A 22 -4.28 17.04 -0.27
C SER A 22 -4.29 15.62 -0.85
N THR A 23 -3.34 15.32 -1.73
CA THR A 23 -3.09 13.95 -2.19
C THR A 23 -2.75 13.11 -0.96
N PRO A 24 -3.51 12.06 -0.62
CA PRO A 24 -3.12 11.15 0.43
C PRO A 24 -2.03 10.25 -0.13
N GLY A 25 -0.81 10.74 -0.10
CA GLY A 25 0.40 10.01 -0.45
C GLY A 25 1.50 10.49 0.48
N GLY A 26 1.47 10.03 1.74
CA GLY A 26 2.55 10.33 2.67
C GLY A 26 3.84 9.71 2.18
N ASP A 27 4.95 10.47 2.27
CA ASP A 27 6.31 10.09 1.86
C ASP A 27 6.93 8.95 2.69
N GLY A 28 6.14 8.23 3.49
CA GLY A 28 6.59 7.18 4.41
C GLY A 28 5.87 5.85 4.21
N PRO A 29 6.26 4.82 4.98
CA PRO A 29 5.65 3.50 4.92
C PRO A 29 4.13 3.55 5.15
N SER A 30 3.39 2.75 4.40
CA SER A 30 1.92 2.68 4.47
C SER A 30 1.44 1.25 4.62
N ALA A 31 0.83 0.95 5.78
CA ALA A 31 0.21 -0.33 6.04
C ALA A 31 -0.87 -0.69 5.00
N ALA A 32 -1.63 0.30 4.50
CA ALA A 32 -2.63 0.06 3.48
C ALA A 32 -2.02 -0.42 2.15
N ARG A 33 -0.89 0.19 1.72
CA ARG A 33 -0.17 -0.26 0.53
C ARG A 33 0.46 -1.64 0.76
N GLY A 34 1.02 -1.87 1.95
CA GLY A 34 1.59 -3.17 2.32
C GLY A 34 0.57 -4.30 2.24
N GLN A 35 -0.64 -4.06 2.75
CA GLN A 35 -1.74 -5.01 2.66
C GLN A 35 -2.09 -5.33 1.20
N LEU A 36 -2.28 -4.30 0.36
CA LEU A 36 -2.62 -4.48 -1.05
C LEU A 36 -1.53 -5.27 -1.80
N THR A 37 -0.26 -4.97 -1.53
CA THR A 37 0.87 -5.70 -2.10
C THR A 37 0.88 -7.16 -1.65
N ALA A 38 0.65 -7.42 -0.35
CA ALA A 38 0.60 -8.77 0.18
C ALA A 38 -0.58 -9.57 -0.38
N GLU A 39 -1.77 -8.97 -0.49
CA GLU A 39 -2.94 -9.57 -1.13
C GLU A 39 -2.67 -9.98 -2.57
N ALA A 40 -2.09 -9.06 -3.36
CA ALA A 40 -1.85 -9.28 -4.78
C ALA A 40 -0.73 -10.29 -5.06
N ARG A 41 0.28 -10.38 -4.18
CA ARG A 41 1.54 -11.08 -4.50
C ARG A 41 1.86 -12.25 -3.60
N CYS A 42 1.35 -12.25 -2.37
CA CYS A 42 1.66 -13.25 -1.35
C CYS A 42 0.45 -14.15 -1.05
N GLY A 43 -0.77 -13.67 -1.34
CA GLY A 43 -2.04 -14.33 -1.03
C GLY A 43 -2.29 -15.67 -1.71
N THR A 44 -1.53 -16.00 -2.78
CA THR A 44 -1.60 -17.33 -3.41
C THR A 44 -1.10 -18.44 -2.49
N CYS A 45 -0.18 -18.13 -1.58
CA CYS A 45 0.44 -19.11 -0.68
C CYS A 45 0.14 -18.85 0.80
N HIS A 46 0.06 -17.57 1.19
CA HIS A 46 -0.15 -17.15 2.56
C HIS A 46 -1.60 -16.73 2.79
N ALA A 47 -2.16 -17.13 3.93
CA ALA A 47 -3.42 -16.56 4.39
C ALA A 47 -3.20 -15.09 4.78
N ILE A 48 -3.82 -14.18 4.02
CA ILE A 48 -3.83 -12.73 4.31
C ILE A 48 -4.57 -12.45 5.61
N THR A 49 -5.70 -13.12 5.80
CA THR A 49 -6.55 -13.02 6.99
C THR A 49 -6.83 -14.40 7.56
N GLY A 50 -6.95 -14.49 8.89
CA GLY A 50 -7.25 -15.75 9.58
C GLY A 50 -6.05 -16.70 9.66
N GLU A 51 -6.34 -17.95 9.97
CA GLU A 51 -5.33 -18.99 10.14
C GLU A 51 -4.90 -19.63 8.82
N ALA A 52 -3.67 -20.13 8.80
CA ALA A 52 -3.20 -20.93 7.68
C ALA A 52 -3.62 -22.40 7.84
N GLU A 53 -3.95 -23.04 6.71
CA GLU A 53 -4.19 -24.48 6.67
C GLU A 53 -2.94 -25.28 7.07
N PRO A 54 -3.08 -26.41 7.78
CA PRO A 54 -1.95 -27.25 8.15
C PRO A 54 -1.09 -27.67 6.95
N GLY A 55 0.22 -27.47 7.06
CA GLY A 55 1.19 -27.79 6.00
C GLY A 55 1.25 -26.78 4.84
N LYS A 56 0.52 -25.66 4.93
CA LYS A 56 0.66 -24.51 4.01
C LYS A 56 1.57 -23.43 4.60
N ALA A 57 1.82 -22.38 3.81
CA ALA A 57 2.61 -21.25 4.28
C ALA A 57 1.89 -20.57 5.46
N PRO A 58 2.62 -20.10 6.48
CA PRO A 58 2.01 -19.52 7.69
C PRO A 58 1.17 -18.29 7.38
N SER A 59 0.12 -18.02 8.16
CA SER A 59 -0.65 -16.79 8.00
C SER A 59 0.18 -15.55 8.34
N PHE A 60 -0.21 -14.40 7.82
CA PHE A 60 0.45 -13.14 8.14
C PHE A 60 0.36 -12.78 9.64
N ALA A 61 -0.74 -13.12 10.32
CA ALA A 61 -0.85 -12.99 11.79
C ALA A 61 0.20 -13.84 12.52
N ASN A 62 0.41 -15.09 12.08
CA ASN A 62 1.45 -15.96 12.63
C ASN A 62 2.86 -15.42 12.36
N LEU A 63 3.10 -14.81 11.19
CA LEU A 63 4.37 -14.16 10.88
C LEU A 63 4.61 -12.92 11.77
N ALA A 64 3.59 -12.10 12.01
CA ALA A 64 3.65 -10.91 12.87
C ALA A 64 3.94 -11.27 14.34
N ALA A 65 3.44 -12.41 14.81
CA ALA A 65 3.78 -12.92 16.14
C ALA A 65 5.26 -13.37 16.27
N ARG A 66 5.84 -13.88 15.18
CA ARG A 66 7.18 -14.50 15.15
C ARG A 66 8.30 -13.50 14.87
N TYR A 67 8.07 -12.55 13.98
CA TYR A 67 9.10 -11.61 13.52
C TYR A 67 8.83 -10.21 14.05
N ARG A 68 9.89 -9.55 14.50
CA ARG A 68 9.88 -8.11 14.83
C ARG A 68 10.30 -7.33 13.59
N ALA A 69 9.96 -6.03 13.53
CA ALA A 69 10.29 -5.09 12.46
C ALA A 69 11.61 -5.37 11.70
N HIS A 70 12.74 -5.35 12.43
CA HIS A 70 14.06 -5.49 11.84
C HIS A 70 14.32 -6.89 11.26
N SER A 71 13.86 -7.96 11.93
CA SER A 71 14.03 -9.31 11.39
C SER A 71 13.11 -9.58 10.20
N LEU A 72 11.95 -8.93 10.17
CA LEU A 72 11.02 -9.00 9.03
C LEU A 72 11.61 -8.36 7.77
N ARG A 73 12.20 -7.16 7.89
CA ARG A 73 12.82 -6.44 6.76
C ARG A 73 13.93 -7.25 6.11
N ALA A 74 14.88 -7.70 6.93
CA ALA A 74 15.97 -8.57 6.46
C ALA A 74 15.42 -9.83 5.77
N ARG A 75 14.32 -10.38 6.30
CA ARG A 75 13.70 -11.57 5.72
C ARG A 75 13.04 -11.31 4.37
N LEU A 76 12.35 -10.18 4.23
CA LEU A 76 11.74 -9.77 2.97
C LEU A 76 12.81 -9.50 1.91
N THR A 77 13.93 -8.87 2.27
CA THR A 77 15.09 -8.71 1.38
C THR A 77 15.66 -10.05 0.93
N GLU A 78 15.84 -11.02 1.84
CA GLU A 78 16.33 -12.36 1.47
C GLU A 78 15.36 -13.08 0.52
N ILE A 79 14.04 -12.90 0.72
CA ILE A 79 13.02 -13.43 -0.18
C ILE A 79 13.11 -12.78 -1.57
N ASP A 80 13.41 -11.49 -1.67
CA ASP A 80 13.65 -10.83 -2.97
C ASP A 80 14.85 -11.45 -3.72
N GLU A 81 15.94 -11.70 -3.00
CA GLU A 81 17.18 -12.19 -3.62
C GLU A 81 17.15 -13.68 -3.94
N THR A 82 16.67 -14.50 -3.01
CA THR A 82 16.88 -15.96 -3.03
C THR A 82 15.62 -16.79 -2.82
N GLY A 83 14.53 -16.19 -2.34
CA GLY A 83 13.33 -16.93 -1.91
C GLY A 83 13.59 -17.78 -0.66
N HIS A 84 12.66 -18.67 -0.31
CA HIS A 84 12.84 -19.58 0.82
C HIS A 84 11.90 -20.80 0.82
N PHE A 85 12.42 -22.00 1.07
CA PHE A 85 11.66 -23.26 0.98
C PHE A 85 10.93 -23.37 -0.38
N ASN A 86 9.60 -23.42 -0.35
CA ASN A 86 8.74 -23.47 -1.54
C ASN A 86 8.30 -22.06 -1.99
N MET A 87 8.73 -20.99 -1.31
CA MET A 87 8.51 -19.61 -1.72
C MET A 87 9.58 -19.21 -2.74
N PRO A 88 9.24 -18.98 -4.01
CA PRO A 88 10.21 -18.49 -5.00
C PRO A 88 10.63 -17.06 -4.67
N PRO A 89 11.75 -16.57 -5.26
CA PRO A 89 12.12 -15.18 -5.12
C PRO A 89 11.01 -14.23 -5.59
N LEU A 90 10.74 -13.18 -4.81
CA LEU A 90 9.73 -12.18 -5.13
C LEU A 90 10.36 -10.81 -5.25
N LYS A 91 10.46 -10.26 -6.47
CA LYS A 91 11.05 -8.94 -6.69
C LYS A 91 10.31 -7.84 -5.96
N MET A 92 10.91 -7.27 -4.93
CA MET A 92 10.33 -6.22 -4.09
C MET A 92 11.35 -5.08 -3.99
N GLY A 93 10.91 -3.84 -4.22
CA GLY A 93 11.74 -2.69 -3.93
C GLY A 93 11.74 -2.36 -2.43
N ASP A 94 12.66 -1.51 -1.98
CA ASP A 94 12.72 -1.07 -0.58
C ASP A 94 11.37 -0.53 -0.09
N ALA A 95 10.67 0.25 -0.93
CA ALA A 95 9.35 0.78 -0.59
C ALA A 95 8.29 -0.32 -0.35
N ASP A 96 8.32 -1.41 -1.13
CA ASP A 96 7.41 -2.55 -0.91
C ASP A 96 7.73 -3.24 0.42
N VAL A 97 9.02 -3.44 0.72
CA VAL A 97 9.48 -4.03 1.98
C VAL A 97 9.03 -3.18 3.17
N GLU A 98 9.19 -1.87 3.07
CA GLU A 98 8.75 -0.91 4.08
C GLU A 98 7.24 -0.94 4.30
N ASP A 99 6.46 -0.93 3.22
CA ASP A 99 5.01 -0.96 3.29
C ASP A 99 4.48 -2.27 3.87
N ILE A 100 5.01 -3.42 3.43
CA ILE A 100 4.65 -4.75 3.94
C ILE A 100 5.02 -4.87 5.42
N ALA A 101 6.20 -4.39 5.82
CA ALA A 101 6.62 -4.40 7.22
C ALA A 101 5.67 -3.55 8.09
N ALA A 102 5.32 -2.35 7.64
CA ALA A 102 4.38 -1.48 8.33
C ALA A 102 2.98 -2.12 8.46
N TRP A 103 2.55 -2.86 7.43
CA TRP A 103 1.30 -3.62 7.51
C TRP A 103 1.38 -4.75 8.53
N LEU A 104 2.42 -5.58 8.48
CA LEU A 104 2.60 -6.70 9.41
C LEU A 104 2.61 -6.25 10.88
N GLU A 105 3.27 -5.13 11.16
CA GLU A 105 3.33 -4.51 12.49
C GLU A 105 1.97 -4.01 12.99
N SER A 106 1.04 -3.70 12.07
CA SER A 106 -0.31 -3.25 12.41
C SER A 106 -1.29 -4.39 12.70
N LEU A 107 -0.92 -5.63 12.39
CA LEU A 107 -1.82 -6.78 12.56
C LEU A 107 -2.05 -7.10 14.04
N PRO A 108 -3.29 -7.50 14.42
CA PRO A 108 -3.53 -8.03 15.75
C PRO A 108 -2.74 -9.34 15.92
N LEU A 109 -2.07 -9.48 17.07
CA LEU A 109 -1.39 -10.72 17.42
C LEU A 109 -2.44 -11.78 17.84
N PRO A 110 -2.23 -13.05 17.46
CA PRO A 110 -3.08 -14.17 17.87
C PRO A 110 -3.00 -14.47 19.37
#